data_AF-A0A8T0U6R7-F1
#
_entry.id   AF-A0A8T0U6R7-F1
#
_cell.length_a   1.000
_cell.length_b   1.000
_cell.length_c   1.000
_cell.angle_alpha   90.00
_cell.angle_beta   90.00
_cell.angle_gamma   90.00
#
_symmetry.space_group_name_H-M   'P 1'
#
loop_
_entity.id
_entity.type
_entity.pdbx_description
1 polymer ?
#
loop_
_entity_poly.entity_id
_entity_poly.type
_entity_poly.pdbx_seq_one_letter_code
_entity_poly.pdbx_strand_id
1 'polypeptide(L)'
;MLDRVLIDSDAVSVLKGVYNHLLKFRDFLAWEAAVAMAVIEGDSSIEKPQAGVENEVGSSADKPQVGGEKGKGDKKSKKKKTLGKGTSAVLILLRDHVTNGNAIASVNSALVAEWGTSLSLLFDPKCSGLESLVEKVKEIVESNEVRRLPKIPKGTRDFGKEQMAIRERAFSIITGVFKMHGATALDTPVFELRETLMGKYGEDSKLIYDLADQGGELCSLRYDLTVPFARYVAMNNISALKRYQIAKVYRRDNPSKGRYREFYQCDFDIAGVYEPMEPDFEVIKVLTELLNQLDIGTYEIKLNHRKLLDGMLEICGVPPQKFRTVCSSIDKLDKQTFEQVKKELVDEKGISNETADEIGNLVKTRGPPLEVLLELRKEGSKFMQNEGSIVALNELEILFKALEKANALDRIVFDLSLARGLDYYTGVIYEAMFKGATQVGSIAAGGRYDNLVGMFSGKQIPAVGVSLGIERVFAIMEQQEKERNEMIRATETEVLVSILGKDLTLAAELVSELWSAGIKAEFKLTTRVTNHIKYALQSGIPWMVLVGESEIQKGSVKLKDVKANQEDEVARKDFVQELKKRLSKP
;
A
#
# COMPACT_ATOMS: atom_id res chain seq x y z
N MET A 1 1.26 -39.28 -27.73
CA MET A 1 1.60 -38.94 -29.13
C MET A 1 3.05 -39.33 -29.44
N LEU A 2 3.49 -40.52 -29.02
CA LEU A 2 4.89 -40.99 -29.19
C LEU A 2 5.04 -42.52 -29.36
N ASP A 3 3.95 -43.26 -29.64
CA ASP A 3 4.01 -44.73 -29.80
C ASP A 3 3.98 -45.21 -31.26
N ARG A 4 4.32 -44.34 -32.21
CA ARG A 4 4.54 -44.73 -33.61
C ARG A 4 5.72 -43.96 -34.19
N VAL A 5 6.92 -44.31 -33.73
CA VAL A 5 8.14 -44.01 -34.49
C VAL A 5 8.76 -45.35 -34.88
N LEU A 6 8.36 -45.78 -36.07
CA LEU A 6 9.20 -46.34 -37.12
C LEU A 6 10.39 -47.20 -36.67
N ILE A 7 10.25 -48.50 -36.88
CA ILE A 7 11.34 -49.40 -37.26
C ILE A 7 11.84 -48.89 -38.62
N ASP A 8 12.77 -47.94 -38.62
CA ASP A 8 13.43 -47.51 -39.84
C ASP A 8 14.80 -46.92 -39.54
N SER A 9 15.71 -47.04 -40.50
CA SER A 9 17.13 -46.66 -40.43
C SER A 9 17.42 -45.19 -40.05
N ASP A 10 16.37 -44.38 -39.87
CA ASP A 10 16.40 -42.95 -39.61
C ASP A 10 16.26 -42.56 -38.11
N ALA A 11 15.82 -43.47 -37.23
CA ALA A 11 15.76 -43.19 -35.79
C ALA A 11 17.15 -42.89 -35.19
N VAL A 12 18.18 -43.58 -35.69
CA VAL A 12 19.58 -43.33 -35.30
C VAL A 12 20.08 -41.98 -35.82
N SER A 13 19.65 -41.56 -37.01
CA SER A 13 19.96 -40.26 -37.59
C SER A 13 19.33 -39.12 -36.78
N VAL A 14 18.05 -39.26 -36.43
CA VAL A 14 17.33 -38.32 -35.57
C VAL A 14 17.96 -38.24 -34.18
N LEU A 15 18.28 -39.37 -33.54
CA LEU A 15 18.95 -39.40 -32.24
C LEU A 15 20.35 -38.78 -32.29
N LYS A 16 21.13 -39.01 -33.35
CA LYS A 16 22.41 -38.32 -33.58
C LYS A 16 22.21 -36.81 -33.77
N GLY A 17 21.16 -36.42 -34.49
CA GLY A 17 20.75 -35.02 -34.63
C GLY A 17 20.47 -34.38 -33.28
N VAL A 18 19.63 -34.99 -32.45
CA VAL A 18 19.30 -34.52 -31.09
C VAL A 18 20.56 -34.46 -30.22
N TYR A 19 21.38 -35.51 -30.22
CA TYR A 19 22.64 -35.56 -29.47
C TYR A 19 23.58 -34.41 -29.86
N ASN A 20 23.73 -34.12 -31.15
CA ASN A 20 24.56 -33.01 -31.63
C ASN A 20 24.00 -31.64 -31.20
N HIS A 21 22.69 -31.48 -31.13
CA HIS A 21 22.08 -30.25 -30.59
C HIS A 21 22.30 -30.13 -29.08
N LEU A 22 22.22 -31.24 -28.33
CA LEU A 22 22.52 -31.26 -26.90
C LEU A 22 23.99 -30.92 -26.61
N LEU A 23 24.94 -31.38 -27.44
CA LEU A 23 26.35 -30.99 -27.32
C LEU A 23 26.54 -29.48 -27.56
N LYS A 24 25.88 -28.90 -28.56
CA LYS A 24 25.90 -27.44 -28.79
C LYS A 24 25.28 -26.66 -27.63
N PHE A 25 24.17 -27.17 -27.08
CA PHE A 25 23.51 -26.56 -25.92
C PHE A 25 24.39 -26.62 -24.67
N ARG A 26 25.08 -27.74 -24.45
CA ARG A 26 26.10 -27.90 -23.39
C ARG A 26 27.17 -26.83 -23.51
N ASP A 27 27.74 -26.68 -24.71
CA ASP A 27 28.81 -25.69 -24.93
C ASP A 27 28.30 -24.27 -24.70
N PHE A 28 27.09 -23.96 -25.19
CA PHE A 28 26.44 -22.68 -24.92
C PHE A 28 26.26 -22.42 -23.40
N LEU A 29 25.75 -23.40 -22.66
CA LEU A 29 25.58 -23.31 -21.20
C LEU A 29 26.91 -23.10 -20.47
N ALA A 30 27.98 -23.78 -20.90
CA ALA A 30 29.31 -23.63 -20.33
C ALA A 30 29.85 -22.20 -20.51
N TRP A 31 29.65 -21.62 -21.69
CA TRP A 31 30.04 -20.23 -21.96
C TRP A 31 29.20 -19.22 -21.19
N GLU A 32 27.88 -19.40 -21.10
CA GLU A 32 27.01 -18.56 -20.27
C GLU A 32 27.45 -18.60 -18.79
N ALA A 33 27.74 -19.78 -18.26
CA ALA A 33 28.24 -19.94 -16.90
C ALA A 33 29.60 -19.25 -16.69
N ALA A 34 30.53 -19.41 -17.63
CA ALA A 34 31.85 -18.74 -17.57
C ALA A 34 31.73 -17.21 -17.58
N VAL A 35 30.86 -16.65 -18.44
CA VAL A 35 30.59 -15.21 -18.51
C VAL A 35 29.91 -14.72 -17.23
N ALA A 36 28.93 -15.45 -16.72
CA ALA A 36 28.27 -15.11 -15.45
C ALA A 36 29.27 -15.08 -14.28
N MET A 37 30.16 -16.07 -14.19
CA MET A 37 31.24 -16.09 -13.20
C MET A 37 32.18 -14.89 -13.35
N ALA A 38 32.55 -14.54 -14.58
CA ALA A 38 33.41 -13.41 -14.89
C ALA A 38 32.80 -12.07 -14.45
N VAL A 39 31.51 -11.88 -14.72
CA VAL A 39 30.75 -10.68 -14.31
C VAL A 39 30.69 -10.59 -12.79
N ILE A 40 30.38 -11.70 -12.10
CA ILE A 40 30.30 -11.73 -10.64
C ILE A 40 31.68 -11.45 -10.01
N GLU A 41 32.75 -11.99 -10.58
CA GLU A 41 34.10 -11.84 -10.04
C GLU A 41 34.69 -10.44 -10.31
N GLY A 42 34.29 -9.80 -11.40
CA GLY A 42 34.65 -8.43 -11.75
C GLY A 42 33.85 -7.34 -11.02
N ASP A 43 32.66 -7.65 -10.48
CA ASP A 43 31.82 -6.66 -9.79
C ASP A 43 32.16 -6.55 -8.29
N SER A 44 32.93 -5.52 -7.95
CA SER A 44 33.31 -5.19 -6.56
C SER A 44 32.13 -4.88 -5.62
N SER A 45 30.93 -4.64 -6.16
CA SER A 45 29.70 -4.38 -5.41
C SER A 45 28.99 -5.65 -4.94
N ILE A 46 29.39 -6.83 -5.43
CA ILE A 46 28.87 -8.13 -5.04
C ILE A 46 29.74 -8.73 -3.93
N GLU A 47 29.11 -9.35 -2.95
CA GLU A 47 29.78 -10.11 -1.91
C GLU A 47 30.18 -11.49 -2.45
N LYS A 48 31.50 -11.76 -2.51
CA LYS A 48 32.05 -13.01 -3.06
C LYS A 48 31.93 -14.12 -2.01
N PRO A 49 31.36 -15.29 -2.36
CA PRO A 49 31.25 -16.40 -1.43
C PRO A 49 32.64 -17.01 -1.15
N GLN A 50 32.90 -17.38 0.11
CA GLN A 50 34.13 -18.05 0.56
C GLN A 50 33.81 -19.51 0.94
N ALA A 51 34.67 -20.45 0.57
CA ALA A 51 34.55 -21.84 0.98
C ALA A 51 34.87 -21.98 2.48
N GLY A 52 33.93 -22.51 3.28
CA GLY A 52 34.21 -22.91 4.68
C GLY A 52 33.46 -22.19 5.81
N VAL A 53 32.37 -21.43 5.56
CA VAL A 53 31.54 -20.89 6.64
C VAL A 53 30.24 -21.68 6.76
N GLU A 54 30.26 -22.75 7.57
CA GLU A 54 29.03 -23.19 8.25
C GLU A 54 28.60 -22.03 9.16
N ASN A 55 27.63 -21.23 8.71
CA ASN A 55 27.02 -20.24 9.58
C ASN A 55 26.18 -20.99 10.61
N GLU A 56 26.71 -21.10 11.83
CA GLU A 56 26.00 -21.52 13.02
C GLU A 56 24.61 -20.90 13.06
N VAL A 57 23.64 -21.74 13.45
CA VAL A 57 22.27 -21.33 13.74
C VAL A 57 22.31 -20.25 14.81
N GLY A 58 22.14 -18.99 14.40
CA GLY A 58 21.98 -17.88 15.32
C GLY A 58 20.69 -18.07 16.13
N SER A 59 20.80 -18.65 17.32
CA SER A 59 19.80 -18.52 18.35
C SER A 59 19.66 -17.04 18.70
N SER A 60 18.47 -16.47 18.49
CA SER A 60 18.10 -15.20 19.08
C SER A 60 17.93 -15.40 20.59
N ALA A 61 19.03 -15.31 21.33
CA ALA A 61 19.02 -15.16 22.78
C ALA A 61 19.49 -13.75 23.12
N ASP A 62 18.65 -13.04 23.87
CA ASP A 62 18.84 -11.71 24.41
C ASP A 62 20.26 -11.45 24.93
N LYS A 63 20.80 -10.26 24.63
CA LYS A 63 21.77 -9.62 25.52
C LYS A 63 21.47 -8.13 25.72
N PRO A 64 21.77 -7.60 26.91
CA PRO A 64 21.11 -6.44 27.50
C PRO A 64 21.77 -5.13 27.06
N GLN A 65 20.97 -4.06 27.08
CA GLN A 65 21.44 -2.68 26.97
C GLN A 65 22.38 -2.33 28.13
N VAL A 66 23.58 -1.85 27.82
CA VAL A 66 24.37 -0.97 28.69
C VAL A 66 24.90 0.18 27.84
N GLY A 67 24.66 1.40 28.32
CA GLY A 67 24.95 2.65 27.65
C GLY A 67 26.43 3.02 27.59
N GLY A 68 26.75 3.88 26.63
CA GLY A 68 28.04 4.54 26.50
C GLY A 68 28.07 5.39 25.23
N GLU A 69 27.94 6.71 25.38
CA GLU A 69 28.13 7.70 24.30
C GLU A 69 29.54 7.61 23.72
N LYS A 70 29.67 7.43 22.39
CA LYS A 70 30.81 7.95 21.61
C LYS A 70 30.39 8.28 20.17
N GLY A 71 30.48 9.58 19.85
CA GLY A 71 31.08 10.14 18.62
C GLY A 71 30.50 9.76 17.25
N LYS A 72 29.84 10.74 16.61
CA LYS A 72 29.56 10.78 15.17
C LYS A 72 30.83 10.58 14.33
N GLY A 73 30.79 9.61 13.42
CA GLY A 73 31.68 9.46 12.28
C GLY A 73 30.91 8.81 11.14
N ASP A 74 30.47 9.63 10.20
CA ASP A 74 29.65 9.24 9.06
C ASP A 74 30.51 8.49 8.02
N LYS A 75 30.44 7.16 8.03
CA LYS A 75 30.85 6.31 6.89
C LYS A 75 29.72 5.33 6.62
N LYS A 76 28.75 5.75 5.78
CA LYS A 76 27.85 4.81 5.11
C LYS A 76 28.68 3.85 4.25
N SER A 77 29.02 2.68 4.77
CA SER A 77 29.49 1.58 3.93
C SER A 77 28.33 1.17 3.03
N LYS A 78 28.52 1.27 1.70
CA LYS A 78 27.57 0.69 0.74
C LYS A 78 27.49 -0.81 1.04
N LYS A 79 26.35 -1.27 1.53
CA LYS A 79 26.08 -2.70 1.77
C LYS A 79 26.21 -3.43 0.42
N LYS A 80 27.15 -4.37 0.32
CA LYS A 80 27.36 -5.17 -0.90
C LYS A 80 26.10 -6.00 -1.19
N LYS A 81 25.84 -6.28 -2.48
CA LYS A 81 24.75 -7.16 -2.90
C LYS A 81 25.14 -8.60 -2.55
N THR A 82 24.31 -9.29 -1.77
CA THR A 82 24.55 -10.67 -1.37
C THR A 82 23.85 -11.62 -2.34
N LEU A 83 24.56 -12.64 -2.82
CA LEU A 83 23.99 -13.71 -3.65
C LEU A 83 23.08 -14.62 -2.80
N GLY A 84 22.05 -15.21 -3.43
CA GLY A 84 21.22 -16.21 -2.77
C GLY A 84 22.03 -17.46 -2.43
N LYS A 85 21.74 -18.13 -1.31
CA LYS A 85 22.53 -19.28 -0.82
C LYS A 85 22.73 -20.37 -1.87
N GLY A 86 21.70 -20.70 -2.65
CA GLY A 86 21.80 -21.68 -3.74
C GLY A 86 22.71 -21.21 -4.87
N THR A 87 22.56 -19.95 -5.31
CA THR A 87 23.45 -19.34 -6.31
C THR A 87 24.90 -19.31 -5.82
N SER A 88 25.14 -18.95 -4.56
CA SER A 88 26.46 -18.95 -3.96
C SER A 88 27.10 -20.34 -3.92
N ALA A 89 26.32 -21.36 -3.55
CA ALA A 89 26.81 -22.73 -3.49
C ALA A 89 27.14 -23.29 -4.89
N VAL A 90 26.27 -23.08 -5.87
CA VAL A 90 26.55 -23.45 -7.27
C VAL A 90 27.77 -22.70 -7.80
N LEU A 91 27.89 -21.40 -7.51
CA LEU A 91 29.03 -20.60 -7.92
C LEU A 91 30.35 -21.09 -7.31
N ILE A 92 30.36 -21.48 -6.03
CA ILE A 92 31.54 -22.08 -5.39
C ILE A 92 31.92 -23.38 -6.11
N LEU A 93 30.95 -24.26 -6.40
CA LEU A 93 31.23 -25.54 -7.08
C LEU A 93 31.83 -25.36 -8.47
N LEU A 94 31.25 -24.46 -9.27
CA LEU A 94 31.77 -24.15 -10.60
C LEU A 94 33.14 -23.47 -10.52
N ARG A 95 33.32 -22.54 -9.56
CA ARG A 95 34.61 -21.86 -9.33
C ARG A 95 35.69 -22.87 -8.95
N ASP A 96 35.44 -23.71 -7.96
CA ASP A 96 36.41 -24.70 -7.47
C ASP A 96 36.83 -25.64 -8.60
N HIS A 97 35.91 -26.01 -9.49
CA HIS A 97 36.21 -26.82 -10.66
C HIS A 97 37.17 -26.13 -11.65
N VAL A 98 36.92 -24.85 -11.97
CA VAL A 98 37.73 -24.14 -12.97
C VAL A 98 39.02 -23.55 -12.42
N THR A 99 39.12 -23.32 -11.10
CA THR A 99 40.32 -22.75 -10.48
C THR A 99 41.16 -23.76 -9.70
N ASN A 100 40.64 -24.97 -9.44
CA ASN A 100 41.23 -25.93 -8.51
C ASN A 100 41.55 -25.31 -7.12
N GLY A 101 40.74 -24.34 -6.68
CA GLY A 101 40.93 -23.63 -5.41
C GLY A 101 41.93 -22.48 -5.44
N ASN A 102 42.49 -22.13 -6.60
CA ASN A 102 43.40 -20.98 -6.73
C ASN A 102 42.65 -19.63 -6.68
N ALA A 103 43.31 -18.61 -6.15
CA ALA A 103 42.78 -17.25 -6.10
C ALA A 103 42.79 -16.58 -7.49
N ILE A 104 41.68 -15.92 -7.83
CA ILE A 104 41.54 -15.20 -9.10
C ILE A 104 42.08 -13.77 -8.91
N ALA A 105 43.22 -13.46 -9.53
CA ALA A 105 43.85 -12.14 -9.41
C ALA A 105 43.14 -11.06 -10.25
N SER A 106 42.79 -11.39 -11.50
CA SER A 106 42.01 -10.52 -12.40
C SER A 106 41.32 -11.35 -13.48
N VAL A 107 40.14 -10.89 -13.90
CA VAL A 107 39.35 -11.55 -14.96
C VAL A 107 39.70 -10.93 -16.30
N ASN A 108 40.09 -11.74 -17.28
CA ASN A 108 40.37 -11.33 -18.65
C ASN A 108 39.76 -12.32 -19.66
N SER A 109 39.73 -11.96 -20.94
CA SER A 109 39.10 -12.78 -21.99
C SER A 109 39.72 -14.17 -22.14
N ALA A 110 41.02 -14.32 -21.90
CA ALA A 110 41.70 -15.61 -21.95
C ALA A 110 41.23 -16.54 -20.81
N LEU A 111 41.09 -16.00 -19.60
CA LEU A 111 40.61 -16.73 -18.43
C LEU A 111 39.15 -17.17 -18.59
N VAL A 112 38.30 -16.30 -19.17
CA VAL A 112 36.90 -16.67 -19.45
C VAL A 112 36.82 -17.80 -20.49
N ALA A 113 37.71 -17.78 -21.48
CA ALA A 113 37.78 -18.86 -22.47
C ALA A 113 38.28 -20.20 -21.90
N GLU A 114 39.24 -20.13 -20.97
CA GLU A 114 39.70 -21.29 -20.21
C GLU A 114 38.57 -21.88 -19.35
N TRP A 115 37.82 -21.04 -18.63
CA TRP A 115 36.66 -21.46 -17.86
C TRP A 115 35.57 -22.06 -18.73
N GLY A 116 35.23 -21.45 -19.87
CA GLY A 116 34.23 -21.98 -20.80
C GLY A 116 34.59 -23.37 -21.32
N THR A 117 35.87 -23.60 -21.61
CA THR A 117 36.38 -24.91 -22.05
C THR A 117 36.33 -25.94 -20.92
N SER A 118 36.77 -25.57 -19.72
CA SER A 118 36.74 -26.45 -18.53
C SER A 118 35.30 -26.81 -18.15
N LEU A 119 34.37 -25.85 -18.16
CA LEU A 119 32.96 -26.11 -17.87
C LEU A 119 32.26 -26.94 -18.93
N SER A 120 32.64 -26.81 -20.21
CA SER A 120 32.11 -27.69 -21.28
C SER A 120 32.44 -29.16 -21.02
N LEU A 121 33.65 -29.44 -20.47
CA LEU A 121 34.02 -30.79 -20.02
C LEU A 121 33.24 -31.22 -18.78
N LEU A 122 33.03 -30.32 -17.81
CA LEU A 122 32.21 -30.60 -16.62
C LEU A 122 30.77 -30.93 -16.98
N PHE A 123 30.20 -30.25 -17.98
CA PHE A 123 28.82 -30.43 -18.42
C PHE A 123 28.63 -31.57 -19.42
N ASP A 124 29.69 -32.34 -19.72
CA ASP A 124 29.54 -33.56 -20.51
C ASP A 124 28.74 -34.61 -19.70
N PRO A 125 27.65 -35.17 -20.25
CA PRO A 125 26.87 -36.22 -19.58
C PRO A 125 27.67 -37.48 -19.22
N LYS A 126 28.84 -37.69 -19.84
CA LYS A 126 29.76 -38.79 -19.53
C LYS A 126 30.76 -38.45 -18.42
N CYS A 127 30.82 -37.19 -18.00
CA CYS A 127 31.71 -36.71 -16.94
C CYS A 127 31.07 -36.99 -15.58
N SER A 128 31.75 -37.74 -14.72
CA SER A 128 31.32 -37.98 -13.34
C SER A 128 31.23 -36.70 -12.50
N GLY A 129 31.93 -35.63 -12.91
CA GLY A 129 31.81 -34.32 -12.31
C GLY A 129 30.42 -33.69 -12.47
N LEU A 130 29.71 -33.98 -13.56
CA LEU A 130 28.34 -33.51 -13.75
C LEU A 130 27.38 -34.15 -12.76
N GLU A 131 27.51 -35.46 -12.54
CA GLU A 131 26.67 -36.22 -11.62
C GLU A 131 26.80 -35.65 -10.20
N SER A 132 28.03 -35.41 -9.74
CA SER A 132 28.28 -34.77 -8.43
C SER A 132 27.71 -33.34 -8.34
N LEU A 133 27.80 -32.55 -9.41
CA LEU A 133 27.21 -31.21 -9.46
C LEU A 133 25.68 -31.29 -9.35
N VAL A 134 25.04 -32.20 -10.08
CA VAL A 134 23.58 -32.38 -10.09
C VAL A 134 23.09 -32.87 -8.73
N GLU A 135 23.78 -33.82 -8.09
CA GLU A 135 23.45 -34.28 -6.73
C GLU A 135 23.52 -33.14 -5.72
N LYS A 136 24.59 -32.33 -5.73
CA LYS A 136 24.70 -31.17 -4.83
C LYS A 136 23.62 -30.12 -5.11
N VAL A 137 23.31 -29.85 -6.38
CA VAL A 137 22.20 -28.95 -6.74
C VAL A 137 20.88 -29.50 -6.22
N LYS A 138 20.65 -30.81 -6.33
CA LYS A 138 19.46 -31.48 -5.80
C LYS A 138 19.37 -31.35 -4.28
N GLU A 139 20.45 -31.61 -3.54
CA GLU A 139 20.51 -31.39 -2.08
C GLU A 139 20.21 -29.94 -1.69
N ILE A 140 20.73 -28.97 -2.44
CA ILE A 140 20.45 -27.54 -2.23
C ILE A 140 18.97 -27.24 -2.49
N VAL A 141 18.37 -27.78 -3.55
CA VAL A 141 16.96 -27.58 -3.87
C VAL A 141 16.06 -28.21 -2.81
N GLU A 142 16.32 -29.45 -2.43
CA GLU A 142 15.54 -30.20 -1.43
C GLU A 142 15.68 -29.57 -0.03
N SER A 143 16.90 -29.16 0.38
CA SER A 143 17.09 -28.46 1.66
C SER A 143 16.39 -27.09 1.72
N ASN A 144 16.21 -26.42 0.58
CA ASN A 144 15.44 -25.18 0.49
C ASN A 144 13.91 -25.38 0.62
N GLU A 145 13.42 -26.63 0.50
CA GLU A 145 12.01 -26.97 0.74
C GLU A 145 11.73 -27.18 2.24
N VAL A 146 12.70 -27.69 3.01
CA VAL A 146 12.47 -28.18 4.38
C VAL A 146 12.42 -27.07 5.44
N ARG A 147 13.06 -25.91 5.23
CA ARG A 147 13.06 -24.80 6.22
C ARG A 147 13.07 -23.41 5.60
N ARG A 148 11.91 -22.93 5.15
CA ARG A 148 11.71 -21.49 4.92
C ARG A 148 11.19 -20.84 6.19
N LEU A 149 11.90 -19.83 6.71
CA LEU A 149 11.34 -18.96 7.73
C LEU A 149 10.08 -18.30 7.17
N PRO A 150 8.93 -18.39 7.85
CA PRO A 150 7.71 -17.73 7.43
C PRO A 150 7.96 -16.23 7.24
N LYS A 151 7.62 -15.72 6.06
CA LYS A 151 7.83 -14.32 5.72
C LYS A 151 6.74 -13.85 4.78
N ILE A 152 6.21 -12.68 5.05
CA ILE A 152 5.27 -11.98 4.19
C ILE A 152 5.95 -11.38 2.94
N PRO A 153 5.23 -11.23 1.81
CA PRO A 153 5.76 -10.56 0.64
C PRO A 153 6.32 -9.15 0.94
N LYS A 154 7.40 -8.76 0.27
CA LYS A 154 8.03 -7.44 0.46
C LYS A 154 7.01 -6.33 0.23
N GLY A 155 6.88 -5.42 1.18
CA GLY A 155 5.97 -4.27 1.09
C GLY A 155 4.52 -4.57 1.49
N THR A 156 4.24 -5.75 2.05
CA THR A 156 2.95 -6.11 2.67
C THR A 156 3.10 -6.16 4.19
N ARG A 157 1.98 -6.20 4.93
CA ARG A 157 1.95 -6.24 6.41
C ARG A 157 0.77 -7.03 6.93
N ASP A 158 0.99 -7.73 8.05
CA ASP A 158 -0.08 -8.19 8.92
C ASP A 158 -0.46 -7.09 9.91
N PHE A 159 -1.68 -7.14 10.42
CA PHE A 159 -2.22 -6.15 11.35
C PHE A 159 -2.68 -6.84 12.62
N GLY A 160 -2.08 -6.45 13.75
CA GLY A 160 -2.42 -7.00 15.06
C GLY A 160 -3.74 -6.46 15.61
N LYS A 161 -4.11 -6.94 16.80
CA LYS A 161 -5.40 -6.64 17.44
C LYS A 161 -5.61 -5.13 17.68
N GLU A 162 -4.60 -4.40 18.16
CA GLU A 162 -4.72 -2.96 18.42
C GLU A 162 -4.82 -2.16 17.10
N GLN A 163 -4.08 -2.58 16.09
CA GLN A 163 -4.11 -1.93 14.77
C GLN A 163 -5.46 -2.15 14.09
N MET A 164 -6.00 -3.36 14.18
CA MET A 164 -7.31 -3.67 13.62
C MET A 164 -8.43 -2.89 14.31
N ALA A 165 -8.37 -2.72 15.64
CA ALA A 165 -9.34 -1.90 16.37
C ALA A 165 -9.39 -0.44 15.87
N ILE A 166 -8.21 0.15 15.65
CA ILE A 166 -8.10 1.52 15.11
C ILE A 166 -8.65 1.57 13.68
N ARG A 167 -8.33 0.56 12.87
CA ARG A 167 -8.76 0.47 11.47
C ARG A 167 -10.27 0.35 11.34
N GLU A 168 -10.88 -0.54 12.11
CA GLU A 168 -12.33 -0.72 12.14
C GLU A 168 -13.05 0.57 12.58
N ARG A 169 -12.52 1.26 13.59
CA ARG A 169 -13.05 2.57 14.00
C ARG A 169 -13.00 3.58 12.86
N ALA A 170 -11.85 3.71 12.20
CA ALA A 170 -11.72 4.63 11.06
C ALA A 170 -12.64 4.24 9.89
N PHE A 171 -12.70 2.96 9.52
CA PHE A 171 -13.60 2.49 8.46
C PHE A 171 -15.07 2.73 8.80
N SER A 172 -15.46 2.60 10.07
CA SER A 172 -16.81 2.90 10.54
C SER A 172 -17.14 4.38 10.34
N ILE A 173 -16.25 5.29 10.76
CA ILE A 173 -16.39 6.74 10.55
C ILE A 173 -16.51 7.06 9.06
N ILE A 174 -15.60 6.53 8.24
CA ILE A 174 -15.55 6.77 6.79
C ILE A 174 -16.84 6.29 6.13
N THR A 175 -17.28 5.07 6.44
CA THR A 175 -18.52 4.51 5.91
C THR A 175 -19.74 5.31 6.37
N GLY A 176 -19.75 5.79 7.61
CA GLY A 176 -20.79 6.66 8.15
C GLY A 176 -20.94 7.94 7.34
N VAL A 177 -19.83 8.64 7.07
CA VAL A 177 -19.82 9.86 6.24
C VAL A 177 -20.27 9.54 4.81
N PHE A 178 -19.74 8.50 4.18
CA PHE A 178 -20.16 8.14 2.82
C PHE A 178 -21.67 7.84 2.71
N LYS A 179 -22.23 7.13 3.68
CA LYS A 179 -23.68 6.85 3.74
C LYS A 179 -24.51 8.08 4.03
N MET A 180 -24.01 9.01 4.84
CA MET A 180 -24.66 10.30 5.11
C MET A 180 -24.85 11.12 3.82
N HIS A 181 -23.92 11.01 2.87
CA HIS A 181 -24.01 11.62 1.53
C HIS A 181 -24.73 10.75 0.50
N GLY A 182 -25.41 9.68 0.94
CA GLY A 182 -26.24 8.84 0.07
C GLY A 182 -25.47 7.98 -0.94
N ALA A 183 -24.17 7.75 -0.73
CA ALA A 183 -23.41 6.86 -1.60
C ALA A 183 -23.70 5.39 -1.34
N THR A 184 -23.80 4.61 -2.42
CA THR A 184 -23.95 3.15 -2.34
C THR A 184 -22.60 2.45 -2.33
N ALA A 185 -22.47 1.36 -1.58
CA ALA A 185 -21.25 0.55 -1.62
C ALA A 185 -21.10 -0.14 -2.98
N LEU A 186 -19.87 -0.17 -3.49
CA LEU A 186 -19.47 -0.99 -4.64
C LEU A 186 -18.29 -1.87 -4.22
N ASP A 187 -18.25 -3.10 -4.74
CA ASP A 187 -17.05 -3.92 -4.74
C ASP A 187 -16.79 -4.46 -6.15
N THR A 188 -15.52 -4.62 -6.48
CA THR A 188 -15.05 -5.14 -7.77
C THR A 188 -14.04 -6.25 -7.52
N PRO A 189 -13.83 -7.15 -8.50
CA PRO A 189 -12.77 -8.15 -8.40
C PRO A 189 -11.40 -7.52 -8.08
N VAL A 190 -10.55 -8.28 -7.38
CA VAL A 190 -9.21 -7.81 -6.99
C VAL A 190 -8.25 -7.71 -8.19
N PHE A 191 -8.52 -8.48 -9.25
CA PHE A 191 -7.84 -8.42 -10.54
C PHE A 191 -8.83 -8.04 -11.63
N GLU A 192 -8.32 -7.30 -12.61
CA GLU A 192 -9.03 -6.93 -13.84
C GLU A 192 -8.32 -7.59 -15.03
N LEU A 193 -8.99 -7.64 -16.19
CA LEU A 193 -8.29 -7.98 -17.44
C LEU A 193 -7.14 -6.99 -17.64
N ARG A 194 -5.96 -7.50 -18.02
CA ARG A 194 -4.75 -6.68 -18.15
C ARG A 194 -4.97 -5.46 -19.06
N GLU A 195 -5.68 -5.65 -20.16
CA GLU A 195 -6.04 -4.61 -21.12
C GLU A 195 -6.91 -3.49 -20.52
N THR A 196 -7.70 -3.78 -19.47
CA THR A 196 -8.51 -2.78 -18.77
C THR A 196 -7.63 -1.73 -18.09
N LEU A 197 -6.47 -2.15 -17.58
CA LEU A 197 -5.55 -1.30 -16.82
C LEU A 197 -4.46 -0.65 -17.69
N MET A 198 -4.19 -1.20 -18.88
CA MET A 198 -3.13 -0.70 -19.75
C MET A 198 -3.46 0.68 -20.33
N GLY A 199 -2.46 1.57 -20.32
CA GLY A 199 -2.56 2.91 -20.93
C GLY A 199 -3.38 3.94 -20.14
N LYS A 200 -3.88 3.60 -18.94
CA LYS A 200 -4.68 4.51 -18.11
C LYS A 200 -3.87 5.32 -17.10
N TYR A 201 -2.68 4.83 -16.74
CA TYR A 201 -1.86 5.36 -15.65
C TYR A 201 -0.53 5.98 -16.13
N GLY A 202 -0.35 6.14 -17.45
CA GLY A 202 0.89 6.69 -17.99
C GLY A 202 2.13 5.92 -17.56
N GLU A 203 3.14 6.61 -17.02
CA GLU A 203 4.40 6.01 -16.54
C GLU A 203 4.20 4.99 -15.41
N ASP A 204 3.16 5.18 -14.59
CA ASP A 204 2.86 4.30 -13.45
C ASP A 204 2.35 2.92 -13.87
N SER A 205 1.96 2.74 -15.14
CA SER A 205 1.54 1.43 -15.69
C SER A 205 2.60 0.33 -15.50
N LYS A 206 3.89 0.70 -15.41
CA LYS A 206 5.00 -0.24 -15.17
C LYS A 206 5.00 -0.86 -13.78
N LEU A 207 4.21 -0.32 -12.86
CA LEU A 207 4.14 -0.71 -11.46
C LEU A 207 2.99 -1.68 -11.18
N ILE A 208 2.27 -2.14 -12.19
CA ILE A 208 1.16 -3.09 -12.05
C ILE A 208 1.70 -4.51 -11.76
N TYR A 209 0.98 -5.26 -10.93
CA TYR A 209 1.21 -6.69 -10.70
C TYR A 209 0.43 -7.52 -11.72
N ASP A 210 1.16 -8.23 -12.58
CA ASP A 210 0.56 -9.19 -13.52
C ASP A 210 0.45 -10.58 -12.87
N LEU A 211 -0.64 -11.29 -13.16
CA LEU A 211 -0.78 -12.70 -12.82
C LEU A 211 0.01 -13.55 -13.82
N ALA A 212 0.42 -14.74 -13.39
CA ALA A 212 1.07 -15.69 -14.28
C ALA A 212 0.09 -16.17 -15.36
N ASP A 213 0.58 -16.35 -16.59
CA ASP A 213 -0.20 -16.98 -17.65
C ASP A 213 -0.36 -18.48 -17.35
N GLN A 214 -1.61 -18.92 -17.25
CA GLN A 214 -1.99 -20.31 -16.99
C GLN A 214 -2.86 -20.87 -18.12
N GLY A 215 -2.81 -20.28 -19.33
CA GLY A 215 -3.56 -20.71 -20.50
C GLY A 215 -4.96 -20.09 -20.64
N GLY A 216 -5.22 -18.98 -19.92
CA GLY A 216 -6.50 -18.27 -19.92
C GLY A 216 -6.35 -16.78 -20.21
N GLU A 217 -7.27 -15.98 -19.69
CA GLU A 217 -7.23 -14.52 -19.82
C GLU A 217 -6.04 -13.93 -19.04
N LEU A 218 -5.37 -12.94 -19.65
CA LEU A 218 -4.30 -12.22 -18.97
C LEU A 218 -4.90 -11.20 -18.01
N CYS A 219 -4.60 -11.38 -16.73
CA CYS A 219 -5.14 -10.55 -15.65
C CYS A 219 -4.04 -9.84 -14.87
N SER A 220 -4.40 -8.72 -14.27
CA SER A 220 -3.51 -7.92 -13.43
C SER A 220 -4.25 -7.44 -12.19
N LEU A 221 -3.56 -7.33 -11.05
CA LEU A 221 -4.14 -6.77 -9.83
C LEU A 221 -4.45 -5.29 -10.04
N ARG A 222 -5.59 -4.84 -9.50
CA ARG A 222 -6.01 -3.44 -9.60
C ARG A 222 -4.99 -2.48 -8.94
N TYR A 223 -4.61 -1.45 -9.68
CA TYR A 223 -3.67 -0.42 -9.23
C TYR A 223 -4.35 0.65 -8.36
N ASP A 224 -5.62 0.93 -8.66
CA ASP A 224 -6.52 1.82 -7.94
C ASP A 224 -7.96 1.30 -7.96
N LEU A 225 -8.92 2.08 -7.46
CA LEU A 225 -10.36 1.78 -7.51
C LEU A 225 -11.10 2.60 -8.59
N THR A 226 -10.50 3.68 -9.09
CA THR A 226 -11.09 4.55 -10.12
C THR A 226 -11.27 3.86 -11.47
N VAL A 227 -10.25 3.15 -11.96
CA VAL A 227 -10.34 2.48 -13.27
C VAL A 227 -11.33 1.30 -13.23
N PRO A 228 -11.31 0.42 -12.20
CA PRO A 228 -12.39 -0.55 -11.98
C PRO A 228 -13.79 0.09 -11.95
N PHE A 229 -13.94 1.25 -11.32
CA PHE A 229 -15.21 1.98 -11.29
C PHE A 229 -15.62 2.47 -12.69
N ALA A 230 -14.70 3.07 -13.45
CA ALA A 230 -14.99 3.52 -14.81
C ALA A 230 -15.41 2.36 -15.73
N ARG A 231 -14.72 1.21 -15.64
CA ARG A 231 -15.13 -0.02 -16.32
C ARG A 231 -16.51 -0.49 -15.84
N TYR A 232 -16.81 -0.43 -14.54
CA TYR A 232 -18.11 -0.82 -13.98
C TYR A 232 -19.26 0.00 -14.55
N VAL A 233 -19.09 1.33 -14.58
CA VAL A 233 -20.08 2.25 -15.14
C VAL A 233 -20.31 1.97 -16.63
N ALA A 234 -19.21 1.83 -17.39
CA ALA A 234 -19.25 1.54 -18.82
C ALA A 234 -19.93 0.20 -19.15
N MET A 235 -19.48 -0.89 -18.51
CA MET A 235 -19.97 -2.25 -18.76
C MET A 235 -21.46 -2.41 -18.47
N ASN A 236 -21.98 -1.69 -17.47
CA ASN A 236 -23.38 -1.76 -17.06
C ASN A 236 -24.25 -0.64 -17.67
N ASN A 237 -23.71 0.18 -18.59
CA ASN A 237 -24.41 1.32 -19.21
C ASN A 237 -25.04 2.31 -18.21
N ILE A 238 -24.36 2.53 -17.07
CA ILE A 238 -24.87 3.37 -15.99
C ILE A 238 -24.72 4.85 -16.38
N SER A 239 -25.78 5.64 -16.33
CA SER A 239 -25.73 7.08 -16.67
C SER A 239 -25.37 7.99 -15.50
N ALA A 240 -25.71 7.58 -14.28
CA ALA A 240 -25.39 8.31 -13.06
C ALA A 240 -25.28 7.34 -11.89
N LEU A 241 -24.27 7.53 -11.04
CA LEU A 241 -24.04 6.73 -9.84
C LEU A 241 -23.18 7.49 -8.85
N LYS A 242 -23.61 7.49 -7.58
CA LYS A 242 -22.83 7.97 -6.44
C LYS A 242 -22.45 6.77 -5.59
N ARG A 243 -21.16 6.48 -5.47
CA ARG A 243 -20.68 5.26 -4.82
C ARG A 243 -19.51 5.50 -3.88
N TYR A 244 -19.32 4.57 -2.95
CA TYR A 244 -18.07 4.43 -2.23
C TYR A 244 -17.50 3.01 -2.36
N GLN A 245 -16.18 2.88 -2.28
CA GLN A 245 -15.48 1.60 -2.26
C GLN A 245 -14.29 1.67 -1.30
N ILE A 246 -14.24 0.74 -0.34
CA ILE A 246 -13.14 0.60 0.61
C ILE A 246 -12.48 -0.74 0.34
N ALA A 247 -11.31 -0.73 -0.29
CA ALA A 247 -10.66 -1.97 -0.69
C ALA A 247 -9.15 -1.83 -0.84
N LYS A 248 -8.45 -2.97 -0.80
CA LYS A 248 -7.01 -3.03 -1.05
C LYS A 248 -6.68 -2.84 -2.53
N VAL A 249 -5.55 -2.17 -2.78
CA VAL A 249 -4.94 -1.98 -4.11
C VAL A 249 -3.46 -2.35 -4.08
N TYR A 250 -2.90 -2.59 -5.27
CA TYR A 250 -1.59 -3.21 -5.42
C TYR A 250 -0.68 -2.43 -6.36
N ARG A 251 0.45 -1.96 -5.84
CA ARG A 251 1.44 -1.17 -6.61
C ARG A 251 2.83 -1.70 -6.35
N ARG A 252 3.62 -1.99 -7.39
CA ARG A 252 5.00 -2.50 -7.29
C ARG A 252 6.02 -1.42 -6.90
N ASP A 253 5.56 -0.42 -6.15
CA ASP A 253 6.36 0.67 -5.64
C ASP A 253 7.59 0.20 -4.86
N ASN A 254 8.57 1.09 -4.75
CA ASN A 254 9.69 0.91 -3.82
C ASN A 254 9.19 1.20 -2.39
N PRO A 255 9.10 0.18 -1.52
CA PRO A 255 8.48 0.38 -0.20
C PRO A 255 9.31 1.31 0.68
N SER A 256 8.64 2.20 1.40
CA SER A 256 9.21 3.07 2.42
C SER A 256 8.19 3.29 3.55
N LYS A 257 8.52 4.06 4.60
CA LYS A 257 7.57 4.32 5.70
C LYS A 257 6.33 5.02 5.13
N GLY A 258 5.15 4.41 5.30
CA GLY A 258 3.88 4.93 4.76
C GLY A 258 3.70 4.74 3.24
N ARG A 259 4.58 3.98 2.57
CA ARG A 259 4.44 3.58 1.16
C ARG A 259 4.60 2.07 1.05
N TYR A 260 3.49 1.38 0.84
CA TYR A 260 3.39 -0.07 0.79
C TYR A 260 3.06 -0.55 -0.62
N ARG A 261 3.19 -1.86 -0.85
CA ARG A 261 2.83 -2.50 -2.13
C ARG A 261 1.41 -3.04 -2.13
N GLU A 262 0.90 -3.35 -0.95
CA GLU A 262 -0.51 -3.61 -0.68
C GLU A 262 -0.96 -2.61 0.39
N PHE A 263 -2.05 -1.90 0.12
CA PHE A 263 -2.65 -0.96 1.05
C PHE A 263 -4.11 -0.69 0.70
N TYR A 264 -4.88 -0.17 1.65
CA TYR A 264 -6.26 0.24 1.41
C TYR A 264 -6.34 1.61 0.70
N GLN A 265 -7.33 1.73 -0.17
CA GLN A 265 -7.92 3.00 -0.60
C GLN A 265 -9.38 3.07 -0.11
N CYS A 266 -9.85 4.28 0.15
CA CYS A 266 -11.23 4.56 0.52
C CYS A 266 -11.74 5.64 -0.43
N ASP A 267 -12.46 5.22 -1.46
CA ASP A 267 -12.83 6.06 -2.58
C ASP A 267 -14.31 6.41 -2.51
N PHE A 268 -14.64 7.66 -2.82
CA PHE A 268 -15.99 8.17 -2.99
C PHE A 268 -16.06 8.92 -4.32
N ASP A 269 -17.01 8.55 -5.16
CA ASP A 269 -17.09 9.06 -6.52
C ASP A 269 -18.54 9.29 -6.94
N ILE A 270 -18.73 10.36 -7.71
CA ILE A 270 -19.99 10.73 -8.35
C ILE A 270 -19.76 10.73 -9.85
N ALA A 271 -20.45 9.83 -10.55
CA ALA A 271 -20.50 9.78 -12.01
C ALA A 271 -21.88 10.26 -12.49
N GLY A 272 -21.90 10.97 -13.62
CA GLY A 272 -23.10 11.45 -14.28
C GLY A 272 -22.99 12.90 -14.77
N VAL A 273 -24.04 13.35 -15.46
CA VAL A 273 -24.15 14.74 -15.94
C VAL A 273 -24.97 15.53 -14.93
N TYR A 274 -24.38 16.62 -14.42
CA TYR A 274 -24.94 17.49 -13.38
C TYR A 274 -24.69 18.96 -13.76
N GLU A 275 -25.23 19.89 -12.96
CA GLU A 275 -24.86 21.30 -13.10
C GLU A 275 -23.37 21.52 -12.76
N PRO A 276 -22.73 22.55 -13.34
CA PRO A 276 -21.32 22.82 -13.09
C PRO A 276 -21.00 22.94 -11.60
N MET A 277 -19.96 22.23 -11.18
CA MET A 277 -19.43 22.19 -9.81
C MET A 277 -20.34 21.60 -8.73
N GLU A 278 -21.56 21.15 -9.07
CA GLU A 278 -22.48 20.51 -8.12
C GLU A 278 -21.84 19.29 -7.41
N PRO A 279 -21.38 18.25 -8.13
CA PRO A 279 -20.75 17.10 -7.48
C PRO A 279 -19.34 17.40 -6.96
N ASP A 280 -18.62 18.37 -7.54
CA ASP A 280 -17.28 18.78 -7.09
C ASP A 280 -17.35 19.40 -5.69
N PHE A 281 -18.35 20.25 -5.44
CA PHE A 281 -18.66 20.77 -4.11
C PHE A 281 -18.91 19.64 -3.11
N GLU A 282 -19.77 18.68 -3.47
CA GLU A 282 -20.14 17.59 -2.58
C GLU A 282 -18.93 16.73 -2.21
N VAL A 283 -18.08 16.38 -3.18
CA VAL A 283 -16.87 15.57 -2.90
C VAL A 283 -15.89 16.31 -1.98
N ILE A 284 -15.70 17.63 -2.17
CA ILE A 284 -14.88 18.43 -1.25
C ILE A 284 -15.52 18.48 0.14
N LYS A 285 -16.84 18.60 0.23
CA LYS A 285 -17.55 18.60 1.52
C LYS A 285 -17.37 17.26 2.25
N VAL A 286 -17.57 16.15 1.55
CA VAL A 286 -17.28 14.79 2.05
C VAL A 286 -15.86 14.70 2.59
N LEU A 287 -14.86 15.19 1.84
CA LEU A 287 -13.46 15.19 2.26
C LEU A 287 -13.25 15.98 3.58
N THR A 288 -13.80 17.19 3.69
CA THR A 288 -13.68 17.99 4.93
C THR A 288 -14.32 17.29 6.13
N GLU A 289 -15.50 16.69 5.96
CA GLU A 289 -16.21 16.01 7.04
C GLU A 289 -15.51 14.73 7.48
N LEU A 290 -14.98 13.95 6.53
CA LEU A 290 -14.15 12.79 6.83
C LEU A 290 -12.96 13.17 7.70
N LEU A 291 -12.17 14.16 7.29
CA LEU A 291 -10.97 14.56 8.00
C LEU A 291 -11.28 15.19 9.38
N ASN A 292 -12.42 15.89 9.50
CA ASN A 292 -12.89 16.43 10.78
C ASN A 292 -13.35 15.30 11.73
N GLN A 293 -14.14 14.34 11.26
CA GLN A 293 -14.65 13.25 12.10
C GLN A 293 -13.59 12.22 12.47
N LEU A 294 -12.56 12.05 11.64
CA LEU A 294 -11.40 11.22 11.98
C LEU A 294 -10.53 11.81 13.10
N ASP A 295 -10.69 13.11 13.41
CA ASP A 295 -10.01 13.82 14.51
C ASP A 295 -8.47 13.64 14.53
N ILE A 296 -7.87 13.65 13.35
CA ILE A 296 -6.42 13.41 13.19
C ILE A 296 -5.56 14.66 13.44
N GLY A 297 -6.17 15.81 13.77
CA GLY A 297 -5.51 17.09 13.98
C GLY A 297 -5.58 18.03 12.77
N THR A 298 -4.67 19.00 12.70
CA THR A 298 -4.70 20.04 11.67
C THR A 298 -4.30 19.52 10.29
N TYR A 299 -5.10 19.86 9.28
CA TYR A 299 -4.83 19.59 7.87
C TYR A 299 -5.13 20.82 7.01
N GLU A 300 -4.68 20.77 5.75
CA GLU A 300 -4.90 21.76 4.69
C GLU A 300 -5.28 21.00 3.40
N ILE A 301 -6.29 21.45 2.68
CA ILE A 301 -6.69 20.92 1.37
C ILE A 301 -6.22 21.90 0.31
N LYS A 302 -5.16 21.53 -0.42
CA LYS A 302 -4.75 22.25 -1.63
C LYS A 302 -5.77 21.97 -2.72
N LEU A 303 -6.15 23.00 -3.47
CA LEU A 303 -7.08 22.90 -4.58
C LEU A 303 -6.55 23.70 -5.77
N ASN A 304 -6.70 23.13 -6.96
CA ASN A 304 -6.36 23.74 -8.24
C ASN A 304 -7.30 23.21 -9.33
N HIS A 305 -7.09 23.63 -10.58
CA HIS A 305 -7.87 23.19 -11.73
C HIS A 305 -6.98 22.85 -12.92
N ARG A 306 -7.23 21.72 -13.60
CA ARG A 306 -6.41 21.24 -14.71
C ARG A 306 -6.27 22.25 -15.84
N LYS A 307 -7.38 22.82 -16.30
CA LYS A 307 -7.36 23.84 -17.37
C LYS A 307 -6.63 25.12 -16.97
N LEU A 308 -6.62 25.47 -15.67
CA LEU A 308 -5.87 26.62 -15.17
C LEU A 308 -4.37 26.32 -15.14
N LEU A 309 -4.00 25.10 -14.75
CA LEU A 309 -2.62 24.63 -14.79
C LEU A 309 -2.09 24.62 -16.23
N ASP A 310 -2.85 24.10 -17.19
CA ASP A 310 -2.46 24.10 -18.60
C ASP A 310 -2.32 25.54 -19.13
N GLY A 311 -3.29 26.42 -18.83
CA GLY A 311 -3.22 27.83 -19.19
C GLY A 311 -2.04 28.57 -18.56
N MET A 312 -1.68 28.26 -17.31
CA MET A 312 -0.49 28.78 -16.64
C MET A 312 0.79 28.43 -17.43
N LEU A 313 0.92 27.18 -17.87
CA LEU A 313 2.08 26.73 -18.65
C LEU A 313 2.13 27.38 -20.03
N GLU A 314 0.99 27.54 -20.69
CA GLU A 314 0.88 28.28 -21.96
C GLU A 314 1.34 29.73 -21.81
N ILE A 315 0.88 30.40 -20.75
CA ILE A 315 1.24 31.78 -20.41
C ILE A 315 2.75 31.95 -20.21
N CYS A 316 3.42 30.94 -19.61
CA CYS A 316 4.86 30.92 -19.44
C CYS A 316 5.66 30.58 -20.72
N GLY A 317 4.98 30.22 -21.82
CA GLY A 317 5.61 29.83 -23.07
C GLY A 317 6.11 28.38 -23.09
N VAL A 318 5.58 27.50 -22.25
CA VAL A 318 5.92 26.07 -22.31
C VAL A 318 5.34 25.47 -23.60
N PRO A 319 6.07 24.60 -24.32
CA PRO A 319 5.50 23.87 -25.45
C PRO A 319 4.48 22.82 -24.99
N PRO A 320 3.32 22.65 -25.67
CA PRO A 320 2.29 21.67 -25.29
C PRO A 320 2.81 20.24 -25.10
N GLN A 321 3.79 19.82 -25.91
CA GLN A 321 4.38 18.48 -25.83
C GLN A 321 5.17 18.25 -24.52
N LYS A 322 5.54 19.33 -23.81
CA LYS A 322 6.29 19.28 -22.56
C LYS A 322 5.43 19.54 -21.31
N PHE A 323 4.12 19.77 -21.44
CA PHE A 323 3.26 20.10 -20.29
C PHE A 323 3.32 19.03 -19.21
N ARG A 324 3.19 17.77 -19.63
CA ARG A 324 3.22 16.63 -18.72
C ARG A 324 4.55 16.53 -17.96
N THR A 325 5.68 16.65 -18.66
CA THR A 325 7.00 16.57 -18.03
C THR A 325 7.22 17.76 -17.10
N VAL A 326 6.78 18.97 -17.47
CA VAL A 326 6.87 20.16 -16.62
C VAL A 326 5.99 20.02 -15.37
N CYS A 327 4.75 19.53 -15.48
CA CYS A 327 3.88 19.24 -14.32
C CYS A 327 4.54 18.26 -13.34
N SER A 328 5.20 17.22 -13.86
CA SER A 328 5.97 16.27 -13.05
C SER A 328 7.15 16.92 -12.30
N SER A 329 7.75 17.99 -12.83
CA SER A 329 8.75 18.79 -12.09
C SER A 329 8.09 19.65 -11.01
N ILE A 330 6.99 20.31 -11.34
CA ILE A 330 6.26 21.19 -10.41
C ILE A 330 5.75 20.40 -9.20
N ASP A 331 5.26 19.17 -9.39
CA ASP A 331 4.80 18.29 -8.30
C ASP A 331 5.89 18.03 -7.24
N LYS A 332 7.18 18.09 -7.62
CA LYS A 332 8.30 17.88 -6.71
C LYS A 332 8.56 19.06 -5.76
N LEU A 333 7.90 20.22 -5.96
CA LEU A 333 8.01 21.38 -5.07
C LEU A 333 7.50 21.09 -3.65
N ASP A 334 6.79 19.97 -3.45
CA ASP A 334 6.42 19.48 -2.13
C ASP A 334 7.61 19.00 -1.28
N LYS A 335 8.72 18.63 -1.94
CA LYS A 335 9.91 18.01 -1.33
C LYS A 335 11.22 18.69 -1.71
N GLN A 336 11.24 19.44 -2.81
CA GLN A 336 12.43 20.08 -3.37
C GLN A 336 12.27 21.59 -3.39
N THR A 337 13.39 22.30 -3.33
CA THR A 337 13.37 23.76 -3.50
C THR A 337 13.12 24.12 -4.95
N PHE A 338 12.66 25.35 -5.19
CA PHE A 338 12.42 25.81 -6.56
C PHE A 338 13.70 25.81 -7.40
N GLU A 339 14.87 26.08 -6.82
CA GLU A 339 16.16 26.04 -7.52
C GLU A 339 16.51 24.64 -8.03
N GLN A 340 16.18 23.60 -7.26
CA GLN A 340 16.38 22.21 -7.66
C GLN A 340 15.43 21.84 -8.82
N VAL A 341 14.16 22.24 -8.71
CA VAL A 341 13.15 22.02 -9.75
C VAL A 341 13.49 22.80 -11.02
N LYS A 342 13.95 24.04 -10.90
CA LYS A 342 14.40 24.89 -12.00
C LYS A 342 15.56 24.23 -12.75
N LYS A 343 16.54 23.69 -12.03
CA LYS A 343 17.65 22.97 -12.63
C LYS A 343 17.17 21.77 -13.45
N GLU A 344 16.24 20.98 -12.92
CA GLU A 344 15.63 19.86 -13.66
C GLU A 344 14.89 20.33 -14.93
N LEU A 345 14.11 21.41 -14.82
CA LEU A 345 13.37 21.98 -15.96
C LEU A 345 14.32 22.41 -17.09
N VAL A 346 15.42 23.07 -16.76
CA VAL A 346 16.39 23.57 -17.73
C VAL A 346 17.27 22.45 -18.27
N ASP A 347 17.98 21.74 -17.39
CA ASP A 347 19.05 20.81 -17.77
C ASP A 347 18.51 19.50 -18.37
N GLU A 348 17.39 18.99 -17.85
CA GLU A 348 16.86 17.67 -18.24
C GLU A 348 15.66 17.77 -19.20
N LYS A 349 14.81 18.79 -19.03
CA LYS A 349 13.56 18.94 -19.80
C LYS A 349 13.69 19.97 -20.92
N GLY A 350 14.81 20.69 -21.00
CA GLY A 350 15.10 21.65 -22.06
C GLY A 350 14.09 22.80 -22.11
N ILE A 351 13.67 23.29 -20.95
CA ILE A 351 12.91 24.53 -20.80
C ILE A 351 13.90 25.70 -20.71
N SER A 352 13.58 26.85 -21.31
CA SER A 352 14.45 28.02 -21.21
C SER A 352 14.51 28.55 -19.77
N ASN A 353 15.60 29.24 -19.45
CA ASN A 353 15.80 29.80 -18.11
C ASN A 353 14.69 30.83 -17.78
N GLU A 354 14.30 31.63 -18.78
CA GLU A 354 13.27 32.64 -18.70
C GLU A 354 11.89 32.01 -18.42
N THR A 355 11.50 30.98 -19.18
CA THR A 355 10.24 30.25 -18.95
C THR A 355 10.24 29.57 -17.58
N ALA A 356 11.38 28.99 -17.16
CA ALA A 356 11.47 28.40 -15.84
C ALA A 356 11.28 29.44 -14.73
N ASP A 357 11.86 30.64 -14.86
CA ASP A 357 11.63 31.74 -13.91
C ASP A 357 10.18 32.22 -13.88
N GLU A 358 9.53 32.31 -15.04
CA GLU A 358 8.09 32.65 -15.10
C GLU A 358 7.21 31.61 -14.41
N ILE A 359 7.48 30.31 -14.63
CA ILE A 359 6.82 29.22 -13.89
C ILE A 359 7.03 29.44 -12.39
N GLY A 360 8.27 29.73 -11.97
CA GLY A 360 8.63 29.97 -10.58
C GLY A 360 7.88 31.12 -9.91
N ASN A 361 7.49 32.14 -10.67
CA ASN A 361 6.71 33.24 -10.15
C ASN A 361 5.24 32.84 -9.94
N LEU A 362 4.65 32.07 -10.87
CA LEU A 362 3.24 31.67 -10.79
C LEU A 362 2.99 30.54 -9.79
N VAL A 363 3.89 29.55 -9.68
CA VAL A 363 3.71 28.43 -8.73
C VAL A 363 3.81 28.85 -7.27
N LYS A 364 4.32 30.06 -6.98
CA LYS A 364 4.33 30.64 -5.63
C LYS A 364 2.97 31.21 -5.23
N THR A 365 2.07 31.45 -6.18
CA THR A 365 0.73 31.97 -5.92
C THR A 365 -0.11 30.91 -5.22
N ARG A 366 -0.33 31.12 -3.92
CA ARG A 366 -1.23 30.31 -3.09
C ARG A 366 -1.81 31.12 -1.95
N GLY A 367 -3.01 30.78 -1.50
CA GLY A 367 -3.67 31.51 -0.42
C GLY A 367 -5.15 31.19 -0.25
N PRO A 368 -5.88 32.04 0.49
CA PRO A 368 -7.33 31.92 0.65
C PRO A 368 -8.04 31.89 -0.71
N PRO A 369 -8.99 30.96 -0.95
CA PRO A 369 -9.51 30.71 -2.28
C PRO A 369 -10.10 31.92 -3.00
N LEU A 370 -10.91 32.72 -2.31
CA LEU A 370 -11.54 33.91 -2.90
C LEU A 370 -10.53 35.05 -3.16
N GLU A 371 -9.49 35.20 -2.33
CA GLU A 371 -8.46 36.22 -2.53
C GLU A 371 -7.61 35.93 -3.77
N VAL A 372 -7.13 34.68 -3.88
CA VAL A 372 -6.35 34.25 -5.05
C VAL A 372 -7.20 34.29 -6.32
N LEU A 373 -8.47 33.88 -6.24
CA LEU A 373 -9.40 33.99 -7.37
C LEU A 373 -9.53 35.44 -7.86
N LEU A 374 -9.72 36.39 -6.94
CA LEU A 374 -9.79 37.81 -7.27
C LEU A 374 -8.48 38.32 -7.89
N GLU A 375 -7.32 37.89 -7.37
CA GLU A 375 -6.01 38.24 -7.93
C GLU A 375 -5.84 37.77 -9.37
N LEU A 376 -6.16 36.50 -9.66
CA LEU A 376 -6.03 35.93 -11.00
C LEU A 376 -7.01 36.54 -12.00
N ARG A 377 -8.14 37.09 -11.52
CA ARG A 377 -9.16 37.79 -12.33
C ARG A 377 -8.94 39.29 -12.46
N LYS A 378 -7.89 39.87 -11.86
CA LYS A 378 -7.60 41.31 -11.98
C LYS A 378 -7.47 41.74 -13.44
N GLU A 379 -7.89 42.97 -13.72
CA GLU A 379 -7.75 43.58 -15.03
C GLU A 379 -6.27 43.54 -15.49
N GLY A 380 -6.04 43.13 -16.73
CA GLY A 380 -4.68 42.94 -17.28
C GLY A 380 -4.02 41.59 -16.97
N SER A 381 -4.66 40.71 -16.18
CA SER A 381 -4.16 39.35 -15.95
C SER A 381 -4.07 38.53 -17.23
N LYS A 382 -2.92 37.88 -17.47
CA LYS A 382 -2.72 36.96 -18.60
C LYS A 382 -3.69 35.77 -18.55
N PHE A 383 -4.14 35.37 -17.36
CA PHE A 383 -5.14 34.31 -17.21
C PHE A 383 -6.50 34.69 -17.79
N MET A 384 -6.85 35.97 -17.79
CA MET A 384 -8.08 36.48 -18.40
C MET A 384 -8.02 36.60 -19.93
N GLN A 385 -6.87 36.25 -20.53
CA GLN A 385 -6.67 36.19 -21.98
C GLN A 385 -6.60 34.74 -22.49
N ASN A 386 -6.58 33.75 -21.59
CA ASN A 386 -6.49 32.33 -21.91
C ASN A 386 -7.86 31.65 -21.73
N GLU A 387 -8.42 31.07 -22.78
CA GLU A 387 -9.78 30.50 -22.77
C GLU A 387 -9.95 29.40 -21.72
N GLY A 388 -9.00 28.48 -21.60
CA GLY A 388 -9.03 27.40 -20.61
C GLY A 388 -9.00 27.91 -19.17
N SER A 389 -8.18 28.95 -18.92
CA SER A 389 -8.09 29.62 -17.62
C SER A 389 -9.39 30.33 -17.25
N ILE A 390 -10.04 31.02 -18.19
CA ILE A 390 -11.33 31.68 -17.95
C ILE A 390 -12.40 30.68 -17.54
N VAL A 391 -12.48 29.53 -18.23
CA VAL A 391 -13.41 28.45 -17.87
C VAL A 391 -13.15 27.96 -16.46
N ALA A 392 -11.88 27.66 -16.15
CA ALA A 392 -11.49 27.19 -14.82
C ALA A 392 -11.82 28.22 -13.71
N LEU A 393 -11.52 29.50 -13.94
CA LEU A 393 -11.78 30.54 -12.95
C LEU A 393 -13.28 30.78 -12.71
N ASN A 394 -14.12 30.60 -13.73
CA ASN A 394 -15.58 30.66 -13.58
C ASN A 394 -16.11 29.45 -12.78
N GLU A 395 -15.63 28.26 -13.08
CA GLU A 395 -15.97 27.03 -12.33
C GLU A 395 -15.52 27.15 -10.86
N LEU A 396 -14.27 27.56 -10.61
CA LEU A 396 -13.75 27.77 -9.26
C LEU A 396 -14.51 28.86 -8.49
N GLU A 397 -15.00 29.90 -9.15
CA GLU A 397 -15.84 30.92 -8.52
C GLU A 397 -17.15 30.35 -7.98
N ILE A 398 -17.82 29.48 -8.76
CA ILE A 398 -19.04 28.77 -8.33
C ILE A 398 -18.72 27.90 -7.12
N LEU A 399 -17.67 27.08 -7.22
CA LEU A 399 -17.26 26.16 -6.17
C LEU A 399 -16.90 26.89 -4.87
N PHE A 400 -16.08 27.93 -4.92
CA PHE A 400 -15.67 28.66 -3.72
C PHE A 400 -16.83 29.39 -3.04
N LYS A 401 -17.77 29.96 -3.81
CA LYS A 401 -18.99 30.55 -3.24
C LYS A 401 -19.86 29.49 -2.54
N ALA A 402 -20.03 28.31 -3.14
CA ALA A 402 -20.78 27.22 -2.51
C ALA A 402 -20.11 26.75 -1.21
N LEU A 403 -18.78 26.57 -1.22
CA LEU A 403 -18.01 26.19 -0.04
C LEU A 403 -18.03 27.26 1.05
N GLU A 404 -18.05 28.54 0.69
CA GLU A 404 -18.20 29.65 1.65
C GLU A 404 -19.53 29.53 2.39
N LYS A 405 -20.64 29.36 1.64
CA LYS A 405 -21.98 29.20 2.23
C LYS A 405 -22.12 27.94 3.08
N ALA A 406 -21.35 26.90 2.77
CA ALA A 406 -21.31 25.66 3.54
C ALA A 406 -20.32 25.68 4.72
N ASN A 407 -19.68 26.83 5.00
CA ASN A 407 -18.63 26.99 6.02
C ASN A 407 -17.51 25.94 5.88
N ALA A 408 -17.04 25.72 4.65
CA ALA A 408 -16.07 24.68 4.31
C ALA A 408 -14.78 25.23 3.66
N LEU A 409 -14.57 26.55 3.66
CA LEU A 409 -13.38 27.19 3.08
C LEU A 409 -12.18 27.26 4.03
N ASP A 410 -12.38 27.12 5.34
CA ASP A 410 -11.35 27.37 6.37
C ASP A 410 -10.10 26.50 6.21
N ARG A 411 -10.25 25.29 5.67
CA ARG A 411 -9.15 24.36 5.42
C ARG A 411 -8.67 24.33 3.98
N ILE A 412 -9.28 25.09 3.08
CA ILE A 412 -8.98 25.04 1.64
C ILE A 412 -7.99 26.14 1.27
N VAL A 413 -6.96 25.77 0.52
CA VAL A 413 -5.97 26.69 -0.04
C VAL A 413 -5.95 26.54 -1.55
N PHE A 414 -6.19 27.62 -2.26
CA PHE A 414 -6.00 27.65 -3.70
C PHE A 414 -4.51 27.76 -3.97
N ASP A 415 -3.92 26.76 -4.63
CA ASP A 415 -2.47 26.59 -4.75
C ASP A 415 -2.07 26.21 -6.19
N LEU A 416 -1.45 27.14 -6.92
CA LEU A 416 -1.05 26.94 -8.33
C LEU A 416 0.10 25.95 -8.49
N SER A 417 0.82 25.62 -7.40
CA SER A 417 1.85 24.56 -7.42
C SER A 417 1.25 23.15 -7.43
N LEU A 418 -0.05 22.99 -7.16
CA LEU A 418 -0.69 21.68 -7.19
C LEU A 418 -0.85 21.23 -8.65
N ALA A 419 0.16 20.50 -9.13
CA ALA A 419 0.22 19.87 -10.45
C ALA A 419 0.09 18.33 -10.37
N ARG A 420 -0.33 17.83 -9.21
CA ARG A 420 -0.43 16.41 -8.91
C ARG A 420 -1.67 15.81 -9.55
N GLY A 421 -1.53 14.71 -10.29
CA GLY A 421 -2.69 14.05 -10.85
C GLY A 421 -2.34 12.85 -11.70
N LEU A 422 -3.21 11.84 -11.68
CA LEU A 422 -3.22 10.84 -12.72
C LEU A 422 -3.62 11.55 -14.02
N ASP A 423 -3.08 11.11 -15.15
CA ASP A 423 -3.21 11.80 -16.45
C ASP A 423 -4.67 12.00 -16.92
N TYR A 424 -5.62 11.36 -16.23
CA TYR A 424 -7.03 11.38 -16.55
C TYR A 424 -7.81 12.56 -15.96
N TYR A 425 -7.23 13.41 -15.09
CA TYR A 425 -7.96 14.56 -14.56
C TYR A 425 -8.20 15.64 -15.61
N THR A 426 -9.42 16.17 -15.66
CA THR A 426 -9.93 17.14 -16.65
C THR A 426 -10.40 18.45 -16.03
N GLY A 427 -10.68 18.47 -14.73
CA GLY A 427 -11.26 19.62 -14.02
C GLY A 427 -10.53 19.96 -12.72
N VAL A 428 -11.28 20.16 -11.63
CA VAL A 428 -10.70 20.40 -10.29
C VAL A 428 -9.78 19.26 -9.88
N ILE A 429 -8.74 19.62 -9.12
CA ILE A 429 -7.75 18.71 -8.53
C ILE A 429 -7.52 19.17 -7.10
N TYR A 430 -7.45 18.23 -6.17
CA TYR A 430 -7.22 18.56 -4.77
C TYR A 430 -6.41 17.50 -4.03
N GLU A 431 -5.69 17.97 -3.02
CA GLU A 431 -4.83 17.14 -2.18
C GLU A 431 -4.89 17.65 -0.73
N ALA A 432 -5.29 16.78 0.19
CA ALA A 432 -5.26 17.05 1.61
C ALA A 432 -3.88 16.70 2.19
N MET A 433 -3.27 17.65 2.87
CA MET A 433 -1.97 17.55 3.51
C MET A 433 -2.12 17.66 5.02
N PHE A 434 -1.55 16.70 5.76
CA PHE A 434 -1.48 16.80 7.21
C PHE A 434 -0.49 17.88 7.65
N LYS A 435 -0.87 18.69 8.64
CA LYS A 435 -0.06 19.81 9.17
C LYS A 435 0.35 19.64 10.64
N GLY A 436 0.18 18.45 11.22
CA GLY A 436 0.65 18.17 12.57
C GLY A 436 2.17 17.95 12.66
N ALA A 437 2.64 17.63 13.87
CA ALA A 437 4.07 17.50 14.18
C ALA A 437 4.78 16.40 13.35
N THR A 438 4.06 15.34 12.98
CA THR A 438 4.60 14.26 12.16
C THR A 438 4.36 14.57 10.68
N GLN A 439 5.44 14.81 9.92
CA GLN A 439 5.32 14.91 8.46
C GLN A 439 5.00 13.54 7.85
N VAL A 440 3.73 13.30 7.52
CA VAL A 440 3.27 12.08 6.82
C VAL A 440 2.99 12.31 5.33
N GLY A 441 3.01 13.57 4.87
CA GLY A 441 2.65 13.94 3.51
C GLY A 441 1.14 14.02 3.29
N SER A 442 0.71 13.74 2.06
CA SER A 442 -0.70 13.77 1.65
C SER A 442 -1.53 12.66 2.31
N ILE A 443 -2.74 12.96 2.75
CA ILE A 443 -3.64 12.04 3.44
C ILE A 443 -4.91 11.74 2.64
N ALA A 444 -5.21 12.53 1.61
CA ALA A 444 -6.25 12.27 0.63
C ALA A 444 -5.96 13.06 -0.64
N ALA A 445 -6.47 12.58 -1.77
CA ALA A 445 -6.38 13.27 -3.05
C ALA A 445 -7.57 12.91 -3.92
N GLY A 446 -7.89 13.78 -4.88
CA GLY A 446 -8.99 13.55 -5.81
C GLY A 446 -9.06 14.61 -6.90
N GLY A 447 -10.09 14.51 -7.71
CA GLY A 447 -10.32 15.43 -8.81
C GLY A 447 -11.40 14.95 -9.77
N ARG A 448 -11.68 15.79 -10.77
CA ARG A 448 -12.64 15.52 -11.85
C ARG A 448 -11.95 14.87 -13.04
N TYR A 449 -12.54 13.82 -13.61
CA TYR A 449 -11.95 12.95 -14.64
C TYR A 449 -12.97 12.51 -15.71
N ASP A 450 -13.48 13.47 -16.48
CA ASP A 450 -14.67 13.25 -17.31
C ASP A 450 -14.50 12.23 -18.45
N ASN A 451 -13.26 12.02 -18.89
CA ASN A 451 -12.97 11.21 -20.07
C ASN A 451 -12.78 9.72 -19.78
N LEU A 452 -12.60 9.32 -18.51
CA LEU A 452 -12.13 7.96 -18.19
C LEU A 452 -13.15 6.88 -18.54
N VAL A 453 -14.44 7.12 -18.26
CA VAL A 453 -15.54 6.19 -18.61
C VAL A 453 -15.72 6.09 -20.13
N GLY A 454 -15.55 7.22 -20.83
CA GLY A 454 -15.62 7.28 -22.29
C GLY A 454 -14.57 6.41 -22.97
N MET A 455 -13.42 6.19 -22.34
CA MET A 455 -12.40 5.29 -22.89
C MET A 455 -12.82 3.80 -22.91
N PHE A 456 -13.86 3.40 -22.17
CA PHE A 456 -14.36 2.03 -22.12
C PHE A 456 -15.62 1.81 -22.95
N SER A 457 -16.54 2.79 -22.98
CA SER A 457 -17.85 2.65 -23.63
C SER A 457 -18.02 3.51 -24.89
N GLY A 458 -17.10 4.44 -25.17
CA GLY A 458 -17.27 5.48 -26.18
C GLY A 458 -18.26 6.59 -25.77
N LYS A 459 -19.06 6.39 -24.72
CA LYS A 459 -19.99 7.38 -24.16
C LYS A 459 -19.31 8.17 -23.05
N GLN A 460 -19.31 9.49 -23.19
CA GLN A 460 -18.78 10.38 -22.15
C GLN A 460 -19.72 10.40 -20.94
N ILE A 461 -19.19 10.02 -19.78
CA ILE A 461 -19.87 10.09 -18.49
C ILE A 461 -18.91 10.82 -17.55
N PRO A 462 -19.18 12.11 -17.26
CA PRO A 462 -18.39 12.91 -16.34
C PRO A 462 -18.32 12.25 -14.97
N ALA A 463 -17.19 12.42 -14.28
CA ALA A 463 -17.01 11.86 -12.94
C ALA A 463 -16.05 12.70 -12.11
N VAL A 464 -16.30 12.75 -10.80
CA VAL A 464 -15.43 13.39 -9.81
C VAL A 464 -15.41 12.56 -8.54
N GLY A 465 -14.26 12.49 -7.87
CA GLY A 465 -14.15 11.73 -6.64
C GLY A 465 -12.87 11.95 -5.87
N VAL A 466 -12.84 11.36 -4.68
CA VAL A 466 -11.77 11.48 -3.69
C VAL A 466 -11.38 10.12 -3.15
N SER A 467 -10.09 9.95 -2.88
CA SER A 467 -9.51 8.77 -2.24
C SER A 467 -8.75 9.19 -0.98
N LEU A 468 -9.03 8.54 0.16
CA LEU A 468 -8.16 8.68 1.34
C LEU A 468 -6.93 7.78 1.22
N GLY A 469 -5.76 8.38 1.48
CA GLY A 469 -4.52 7.66 1.79
C GLY A 469 -4.56 7.07 3.19
N ILE A 470 -5.47 6.13 3.42
CA ILE A 470 -5.88 5.69 4.76
C ILE A 470 -4.73 5.09 5.60
N GLU A 471 -3.70 4.52 4.98
CA GLU A 471 -2.53 4.02 5.72
C GLU A 471 -1.79 5.12 6.50
N ARG A 472 -1.78 6.36 5.99
CA ARG A 472 -1.18 7.50 6.70
C ARG A 472 -2.08 7.98 7.83
N VAL A 473 -3.40 7.96 7.60
CA VAL A 473 -4.41 8.25 8.63
C VAL A 473 -4.30 7.26 9.79
N PHE A 474 -4.21 5.96 9.51
CA PHE A 474 -4.00 4.94 10.54
C PHE A 474 -2.72 5.18 11.35
N ALA A 475 -1.62 5.56 10.68
CA ALA A 475 -0.38 5.87 11.38
C ALA A 475 -0.51 7.09 12.31
N ILE A 476 -1.28 8.10 11.93
CA ILE A 476 -1.57 9.26 12.80
C ILE A 476 -2.43 8.82 13.99
N MET A 477 -3.52 8.09 13.75
CA MET A 477 -4.41 7.62 14.81
C MET A 477 -3.69 6.70 15.81
N GLU A 478 -2.88 5.75 15.31
CA GLU A 478 -2.03 4.89 16.16
C GLU A 478 -1.06 5.70 17.03
N GLN A 479 -0.54 6.82 16.53
CA GLN A 479 0.34 7.70 17.28
C GLN A 479 -0.42 8.50 18.35
N GLN A 480 -1.59 9.06 18.01
CA GLN A 480 -2.45 9.78 18.95
C GLN A 480 -2.92 8.87 20.10
N GLU A 481 -3.31 7.63 19.81
CA GLU A 481 -3.71 6.65 20.83
C GLU A 481 -2.56 6.32 21.79
N LYS A 482 -1.33 6.20 21.28
CA LYS A 482 -0.13 6.04 22.14
C LYS A 482 0.11 7.25 23.03
N GLU A 483 -0.18 8.46 22.55
CA GLU A 483 -0.01 9.71 23.30
C GLU A 483 -1.09 9.89 24.38
N ARG A 484 -2.33 9.44 24.14
CA ARG A 484 -3.41 9.43 25.13
C ARG A 484 -3.12 8.48 26.31
N ASN A 485 -2.21 7.51 26.12
CA ASN A 485 -1.87 6.48 27.11
C ASN A 485 -3.10 5.72 27.64
N GLU A 486 -4.14 5.61 26.80
CA GLU A 486 -5.33 4.83 27.06
C GLU A 486 -5.18 3.43 26.45
N MET A 487 -5.85 2.45 27.07
CA MET A 487 -5.82 1.08 26.56
C MET A 487 -6.68 0.97 25.30
N ILE A 488 -6.06 0.66 24.17
CA ILE A 488 -6.79 0.29 22.95
C ILE A 488 -7.45 -1.07 23.16
N ARG A 489 -8.77 -1.09 23.27
CA ARG A 489 -9.55 -2.31 23.34
C ARG A 489 -9.73 -2.89 21.95
N ALA A 490 -9.19 -4.09 21.74
CA ALA A 490 -9.37 -4.83 20.49
C ALA A 490 -10.68 -5.64 20.42
N THR A 491 -11.44 -5.66 21.51
CA THR A 491 -12.75 -6.30 21.57
C THR A 491 -13.76 -5.34 22.18
N GLU A 492 -15.01 -5.51 21.78
CA GLU A 492 -16.15 -4.74 22.29
C GLU A 492 -16.85 -5.45 23.45
N THR A 493 -16.21 -6.46 24.07
CA THR A 493 -16.78 -7.27 25.14
C THR A 493 -17.20 -6.42 26.33
N GLU A 494 -18.48 -6.41 26.63
CA GLU A 494 -19.07 -5.64 27.72
C GLU A 494 -18.96 -6.39 29.05
N VAL A 495 -19.09 -7.73 29.02
CA VAL A 495 -19.22 -8.54 30.24
C VAL A 495 -18.38 -9.81 30.17
N LEU A 496 -17.63 -10.12 31.24
CA LEU A 496 -16.96 -11.41 31.42
C LEU A 496 -17.72 -12.29 32.42
N VAL A 497 -18.29 -13.39 31.95
CA VAL A 497 -18.84 -14.46 32.79
C VAL A 497 -17.70 -15.28 33.37
N SER A 498 -17.55 -15.20 34.68
CA SER A 498 -16.43 -15.75 35.44
C SER A 498 -16.93 -16.85 36.38
N ILE A 499 -16.82 -18.10 35.94
CA ILE A 499 -17.18 -19.25 36.77
C ILE A 499 -15.97 -19.66 37.60
N LEU A 500 -16.15 -19.69 38.92
CA LEU A 500 -15.17 -20.17 39.88
C LEU A 500 -15.23 -21.69 39.95
N GLY A 501 -14.62 -22.34 38.96
CA GLY A 501 -14.66 -23.79 38.82
C GLY A 501 -14.34 -24.25 37.41
N LYS A 502 -14.84 -25.44 37.07
CA LYS A 502 -14.69 -26.07 35.75
C LYS A 502 -16.04 -26.39 35.10
N ASP A 503 -17.13 -25.85 35.63
CA ASP A 503 -18.47 -26.12 35.13
C ASP A 503 -18.74 -25.34 33.84
N LEU A 504 -18.53 -26.02 32.71
CA LEU A 504 -18.82 -25.48 31.39
C LEU A 504 -20.33 -25.36 31.14
N THR A 505 -21.16 -26.21 31.76
CA THR A 505 -22.61 -26.21 31.54
C THR A 505 -23.23 -24.94 32.09
N LEU A 506 -22.84 -24.56 33.31
CA LEU A 506 -23.22 -23.29 33.91
C LEU A 506 -22.70 -22.09 33.10
N ALA A 507 -21.43 -22.10 32.70
CA ALA A 507 -20.89 -21.01 31.88
C ALA A 507 -21.67 -20.83 30.57
N ALA A 508 -21.98 -21.94 29.89
CA ALA A 508 -22.73 -21.94 28.64
C ALA A 508 -24.14 -21.38 28.84
N GLU A 509 -24.83 -21.75 29.91
CA GLU A 509 -26.15 -21.20 30.27
C GLU A 509 -26.08 -19.67 30.45
N LEU A 510 -25.23 -19.20 31.37
CA LEU A 510 -25.13 -17.78 31.70
C LEU A 510 -24.73 -16.92 30.50
N VAL A 511 -23.70 -17.33 29.76
CA VAL A 511 -23.19 -16.53 28.65
C VAL A 511 -24.16 -16.55 27.45
N SER A 512 -24.87 -17.66 27.22
CA SER A 512 -25.87 -17.75 26.16
C SER A 512 -27.07 -16.86 26.42
N GLU A 513 -27.48 -16.68 27.68
CA GLU A 513 -28.54 -15.73 28.04
C GLU A 513 -28.11 -14.29 27.74
N LEU A 514 -26.86 -13.92 28.01
CA LEU A 514 -26.32 -12.60 27.67
C LEU A 514 -26.26 -12.39 26.15
N TRP A 515 -25.75 -13.38 25.40
CA TRP A 515 -25.71 -13.32 23.94
C TRP A 515 -27.11 -13.24 23.32
N SER A 516 -28.06 -14.04 23.80
CA SER A 516 -29.47 -14.01 23.36
C SER A 516 -30.13 -12.67 23.63
N ALA A 517 -29.62 -11.94 24.64
CA ALA A 517 -30.08 -10.60 24.98
C ALA A 517 -29.35 -9.48 24.20
N GLY A 518 -28.39 -9.83 23.32
CA GLY A 518 -27.60 -8.88 22.53
C GLY A 518 -26.43 -8.25 23.27
N ILE A 519 -26.06 -8.76 24.46
CA ILE A 519 -24.92 -8.27 25.23
C ILE A 519 -23.64 -8.97 24.74
N LYS A 520 -22.59 -8.19 24.51
CA LYS A 520 -21.29 -8.70 24.06
C LYS A 520 -20.56 -9.34 25.24
N ALA A 521 -20.71 -10.65 25.41
CA ALA A 521 -20.15 -11.37 26.54
C ALA A 521 -19.05 -12.35 26.14
N GLU A 522 -18.13 -12.61 27.06
CA GLU A 522 -17.17 -13.71 27.01
C GLU A 522 -17.28 -14.53 28.31
N PHE A 523 -16.74 -15.75 28.33
CA PHE A 523 -16.68 -16.53 29.56
C PHE A 523 -15.28 -17.11 29.83
N LYS A 524 -14.98 -17.34 31.11
CA LYS A 524 -13.75 -17.99 31.55
C LYS A 524 -14.06 -18.97 32.67
N LEU A 525 -13.36 -20.10 32.66
CA LEU A 525 -13.40 -21.12 33.71
C LEU A 525 -12.05 -21.14 34.42
N THR A 526 -12.02 -20.79 35.70
CA THR A 526 -10.83 -20.98 36.54
C THR A 526 -11.23 -20.90 38.01
N THR A 527 -10.53 -21.66 38.85
CA THR A 527 -10.78 -21.68 40.30
C THR A 527 -10.26 -20.42 41.00
N ARG A 528 -9.39 -19.63 40.36
CA ARG A 528 -8.77 -18.44 40.98
C ARG A 528 -9.45 -17.17 40.49
N VAL A 529 -10.13 -16.45 41.39
CA VAL A 529 -10.75 -15.14 41.12
C VAL A 529 -9.74 -14.15 40.51
N THR A 530 -8.50 -14.17 41.00
CA THR A 530 -7.42 -13.29 40.51
C THR A 530 -7.14 -13.46 39.02
N ASN A 531 -7.30 -14.66 38.46
CA ASN A 531 -7.11 -14.92 37.04
C ASN A 531 -8.25 -14.33 36.18
N HIS A 532 -9.47 -14.28 36.73
CA HIS A 532 -10.61 -13.61 36.08
C HIS A 532 -10.41 -12.10 36.05
N ILE A 533 -10.09 -11.50 37.21
CA ILE A 533 -9.85 -10.06 37.33
C ILE A 533 -8.67 -9.64 36.43
N LYS A 534 -7.56 -10.40 36.46
CA LYS A 534 -6.41 -10.13 35.59
C LYS A 534 -6.80 -10.14 34.11
N TYR A 535 -7.61 -11.12 33.69
CA TYR A 535 -8.05 -11.22 32.30
C TYR A 535 -8.98 -10.06 31.91
N ALA A 536 -9.93 -9.69 32.77
CA ALA A 536 -10.81 -8.55 32.56
C ALA A 536 -10.03 -7.24 32.42
N LEU A 537 -9.07 -6.98 33.32
CA LEU A 537 -8.21 -5.80 33.27
C LEU A 537 -7.32 -5.79 32.01
N GLN A 538 -6.71 -6.93 31.66
CA GLN A 538 -5.85 -7.05 30.46
C GLN A 538 -6.62 -6.98 29.14
N SER A 539 -7.94 -7.14 29.16
CA SER A 539 -8.80 -7.05 27.98
C SER A 539 -9.67 -5.78 27.99
N GLY A 540 -9.60 -4.98 29.06
CA GLY A 540 -10.40 -3.78 29.25
C GLY A 540 -11.91 -4.05 29.41
N ILE A 541 -12.31 -5.24 29.86
CA ILE A 541 -13.73 -5.60 30.01
C ILE A 541 -14.31 -4.88 31.24
N PRO A 542 -15.38 -4.08 31.08
CA PRO A 542 -15.85 -3.20 32.15
C PRO A 542 -16.65 -3.93 33.24
N TRP A 543 -17.37 -5.00 32.89
CA TRP A 543 -18.23 -5.73 33.83
C TRP A 543 -17.85 -7.20 33.93
N MET A 544 -18.06 -7.80 35.10
CA MET A 544 -17.93 -9.24 35.32
C MET A 544 -19.19 -9.79 35.97
N VAL A 545 -19.58 -11.01 35.58
CA VAL A 545 -20.55 -11.85 36.30
C VAL A 545 -19.75 -12.92 37.02
N LEU A 546 -19.64 -12.83 38.34
CA LEU A 546 -18.91 -13.79 39.16
C LEU A 546 -19.89 -14.82 39.74
N VAL A 547 -19.61 -16.10 39.53
CA VAL A 547 -20.41 -17.20 40.08
C VAL A 547 -19.51 -18.28 40.65
N GLY A 548 -19.63 -18.54 41.95
CA GLY A 548 -19.05 -19.68 42.65
C GLY A 548 -20.10 -20.49 43.41
N GLU A 549 -19.65 -21.42 44.25
CA GLU A 549 -20.54 -22.32 44.99
C GLU A 549 -21.56 -21.58 45.86
N SER A 550 -21.16 -20.48 46.51
CA SER A 550 -22.06 -19.67 47.34
C SER A 550 -23.19 -19.05 46.53
N GLU A 551 -22.88 -18.48 45.36
CA GLU A 551 -23.88 -17.84 44.49
C GLU A 551 -24.86 -18.86 43.93
N ILE A 552 -24.37 -20.06 43.56
CA ILE A 552 -25.22 -21.17 43.10
C ILE A 552 -26.20 -21.60 44.20
N GLN A 553 -25.72 -21.79 45.44
CA GLN A 553 -26.58 -22.20 46.57
C GLN A 553 -27.67 -21.17 46.89
N LYS A 554 -27.38 -19.87 46.68
CA LYS A 554 -28.32 -18.76 46.93
C LYS A 554 -29.24 -18.44 45.76
N GLY A 555 -28.99 -19.01 44.58
CA GLY A 555 -29.72 -18.65 43.35
C GLY A 555 -29.44 -17.20 42.92
N SER A 556 -28.21 -16.72 43.11
CA SER A 556 -27.76 -15.37 42.81
C SER A 556 -26.54 -15.36 41.88
N VAL A 557 -26.15 -14.17 41.42
CA VAL A 557 -24.85 -13.91 40.78
C VAL A 557 -24.29 -12.60 41.33
N LYS A 558 -22.97 -12.42 41.28
CA LYS A 558 -22.35 -11.13 41.61
C LYS A 558 -22.01 -10.36 40.35
N LEU A 559 -22.51 -9.14 40.23
CA LEU A 559 -22.14 -8.20 39.18
C LEU A 559 -21.03 -7.30 39.69
N LYS A 560 -19.86 -7.34 39.07
CA LYS A 560 -18.71 -6.51 39.45
C LYS A 560 -18.41 -5.48 38.38
N ASP A 561 -18.39 -4.21 38.78
CA ASP A 561 -17.82 -3.11 38.00
C ASP A 561 -16.29 -3.15 38.20
N VAL A 562 -15.57 -3.45 37.12
CA VAL A 562 -14.10 -3.61 37.16
C VAL A 562 -13.42 -2.27 37.39
N LYS A 563 -13.99 -1.17 36.89
CA LYS A 563 -13.40 0.17 36.97
C LYS A 563 -13.69 0.82 38.31
N ALA A 564 -14.94 0.75 38.79
CA ALA A 564 -15.33 1.29 40.09
C ALA A 564 -14.88 0.38 41.25
N ASN A 565 -14.52 -0.87 40.96
CA ASN A 565 -14.22 -1.92 41.92
C ASN A 565 -15.36 -2.14 42.94
N GLN A 566 -16.60 -2.04 42.47
CA GLN A 566 -17.81 -2.28 43.24
C GLN A 566 -18.46 -3.59 42.79
N GLU A 567 -19.12 -4.30 43.71
CA GLU A 567 -19.83 -5.52 43.39
C GLU A 567 -21.15 -5.60 44.14
N ASP A 568 -22.18 -6.02 43.42
CA ASP A 568 -23.53 -6.21 43.95
C ASP A 568 -24.00 -7.63 43.68
N GLU A 569 -24.68 -8.24 44.65
CA GLU A 569 -25.34 -9.52 44.48
C GLU A 569 -26.75 -9.32 43.92
N VAL A 570 -27.06 -10.00 42.82
CA VAL A 570 -28.34 -9.90 42.10
C VAL A 570 -28.94 -11.29 41.96
N ALA A 571 -30.28 -11.39 42.02
CA ALA A 571 -30.95 -12.66 41.79
C ALA A 571 -30.63 -13.20 40.38
N ARG A 572 -30.34 -14.50 40.28
CA ARG A 572 -29.91 -15.15 39.03
C ARG A 572 -30.88 -14.91 37.86
N LYS A 573 -32.18 -14.84 38.13
CA LYS A 573 -33.23 -14.60 37.15
C LYS A 573 -33.24 -13.17 36.57
N ASP A 574 -32.70 -12.19 37.30
CA ASP A 574 -32.81 -10.76 36.96
C ASP A 574 -31.49 -10.20 36.38
N PHE A 575 -30.39 -10.97 36.44
CA PHE A 575 -29.05 -10.45 36.16
C PHE A 575 -28.86 -9.87 34.75
N VAL A 576 -29.50 -10.46 33.72
CA VAL A 576 -29.42 -9.93 32.34
C VAL A 576 -30.04 -8.53 32.27
N GLN A 577 -31.22 -8.35 32.87
CA GLN A 577 -31.93 -7.07 32.83
C GLN A 577 -31.19 -6.01 33.62
N GLU A 578 -30.63 -6.38 34.77
CA GLU A 578 -29.82 -5.48 35.58
C GLU A 578 -28.51 -5.09 34.86
N LEU A 579 -27.85 -6.03 34.17
CA LEU A 579 -26.69 -5.70 33.32
C LEU A 579 -27.05 -4.77 32.17
N LYS A 580 -28.16 -4.99 31.46
CA LYS A 580 -28.62 -4.06 30.40
C LYS A 580 -28.80 -2.65 30.94
N LYS A 581 -29.43 -2.52 32.09
CA LYS A 581 -29.64 -1.22 32.75
C LYS A 581 -28.31 -0.55 33.09
N ARG A 582 -27.33 -1.31 33.60
CA ARG A 582 -26.00 -0.80 33.93
C ARG A 582 -25.20 -0.39 32.70
N LEU A 583 -25.27 -1.16 31.62
CA LEU A 583 -24.60 -0.88 30.33
C LEU A 583 -25.24 0.29 29.57
N SER A 584 -26.53 0.54 29.78
CA SER A 584 -27.26 1.65 29.14
C SER A 584 -27.01 3.03 29.77
N LYS A 585 -26.38 3.09 30.96
CA LYS A 585 -26.02 4.35 31.59
C LYS A 585 -24.74 4.89 30.93
N PRO A 586 -24.74 6.17 30.49
CA PRO A 586 -23.60 6.76 29.77
C PRO A 586 -22.33 6.84 30.61
#